data_AF-A0A9W8Z3V0-F1
#
_entry.id   AF-A0A9W8Z3V0-F1
#
_cell.length_a   1.000
_cell.length_b   1.000
_cell.length_c   1.000
_cell.angle_alpha   90.00
_cell.angle_beta   90.00
_cell.angle_gamma   90.00
#
_symmetry.space_group_name_H-M   'P 1'
#
loop_
_entity.id
_entity.type
_entity.pdbx_description
1 polymer ?
#
loop_
_entity_poly.entity_id
_entity_poly.type
_entity_poly.pdbx_seq_one_letter_code
_entity_poly.pdbx_strand_id
1 'polypeptide(L)'
;MAGTSQGSNGIADSDVEFRLAMLLTDLRPAFPVAGEKRATLTETQVYAALEWLAGFHGFWWGHVHKSENGLFDRSKLVRPPLQHFEEHGEAIINVGESERAARVWLNGGYTYLATRQTEYGNLCEEVSEWSEALCHPIEGLDHSVAQHVAQALAPSPKSDGDAVGLGISEYETLIHGDVKSENLFTNSKGDKVAFFDFQYVGLGLGVCDLAKLFTCSVPRSMLGKNQLARLPMGTEEERLLRFYLERIQRASGKVYDWEVFVRHWETALVDWLRFQASWGFWGNTEWLEGRVRSILADPEWMNWLRNSIS
;
A
#
# COMPACT_ATOMS: atom_id res chain seq x y z
N MET A 1 -9.25 7.33 -70.36
CA MET A 1 -8.35 7.36 -69.19
C MET A 1 -8.27 5.96 -68.64
N ALA A 2 -7.08 5.38 -68.66
CA ALA A 2 -6.76 4.13 -67.99
C ALA A 2 -6.67 4.35 -66.47
N GLY A 3 -6.89 3.30 -65.66
CA GLY A 3 -6.58 3.34 -64.23
C GLY A 3 -7.33 2.32 -63.38
N THR A 4 -6.83 1.08 -63.37
CA THR A 4 -7.04 0.03 -62.35
C THR A 4 -6.49 0.44 -60.98
N SER A 5 -7.10 0.00 -59.87
CA SER A 5 -6.40 -0.86 -58.88
C SER A 5 -7.33 -1.39 -57.79
N GLN A 6 -7.12 -2.67 -57.47
CA GLN A 6 -7.65 -3.41 -56.35
C GLN A 6 -7.04 -2.92 -55.03
N GLY A 7 -7.80 -3.09 -53.94
CA GLY A 7 -7.32 -2.98 -52.57
C GLY A 7 -8.24 -3.78 -51.66
N SER A 8 -8.06 -5.09 -51.67
CA SER A 8 -8.56 -6.02 -50.68
C SER A 8 -8.03 -5.67 -49.28
N ASN A 9 -8.90 -5.65 -48.28
CA ASN A 9 -8.74 -6.42 -47.03
C ASN A 9 -9.93 -6.12 -46.13
N GLY A 10 -10.92 -7.01 -46.19
CA GLY A 10 -11.91 -7.12 -45.12
C GLY A 10 -11.22 -7.68 -43.89
N ILE A 11 -11.06 -6.85 -42.86
CA ILE A 11 -10.93 -7.33 -41.49
C ILE A 11 -12.34 -7.26 -40.93
N ALA A 12 -12.95 -8.42 -40.76
CA ALA A 12 -14.19 -8.56 -40.03
C ALA A 12 -13.91 -8.08 -38.60
N ASP A 13 -14.53 -6.96 -38.24
CA ASP A 13 -14.58 -6.44 -36.88
C ASP A 13 -15.34 -7.49 -36.05
N SER A 14 -14.61 -8.39 -35.40
CA SER A 14 -15.22 -9.30 -34.44
C SER A 14 -15.56 -8.47 -33.21
N ASP A 15 -16.81 -8.03 -33.12
CA ASP A 15 -17.41 -7.43 -31.93
C ASP A 15 -17.18 -8.36 -30.72
N VAL A 16 -16.10 -8.12 -29.99
CA VAL A 16 -15.87 -8.78 -28.70
C VAL A 16 -16.84 -8.16 -27.71
N GLU A 17 -17.95 -8.86 -27.47
CA GLU A 17 -18.96 -8.48 -26.48
C GLU A 17 -18.32 -8.51 -25.08
N PHE A 18 -17.88 -7.36 -24.57
CA PHE A 18 -17.31 -7.24 -23.24
C PHE A 18 -18.40 -7.43 -22.18
N ARG A 19 -18.41 -8.58 -21.51
CA ARG A 19 -19.35 -8.87 -20.42
C ARG A 19 -18.74 -8.49 -19.07
N LEU A 20 -19.08 -7.30 -18.58
CA LEU A 20 -18.77 -6.89 -17.21
C LEU A 20 -19.81 -7.47 -16.24
N ALA A 21 -19.37 -8.33 -15.32
CA ALA A 21 -20.18 -8.80 -14.19
C ALA A 21 -19.70 -8.11 -12.90
N MET A 22 -20.55 -7.30 -12.28
CA MET A 22 -20.26 -6.65 -10.99
C MET A 22 -21.05 -7.33 -9.88
N LEU A 23 -20.35 -7.83 -8.85
CA LEU A 23 -20.97 -8.28 -7.60
C LEU A 23 -21.10 -7.08 -6.66
N LEU A 24 -22.33 -6.62 -6.43
CA LEU A 24 -22.63 -5.53 -5.52
C LEU A 24 -23.40 -6.06 -4.31
N THR A 25 -22.95 -5.71 -3.10
CA THR A 25 -23.67 -5.96 -1.86
C THR A 25 -24.09 -4.63 -1.24
N ASP A 26 -25.36 -4.51 -0.89
CA ASP A 26 -25.84 -3.33 -0.18
C ASP A 26 -25.39 -3.38 1.29
N LEU A 27 -24.45 -2.51 1.65
CA LEU A 27 -23.91 -2.42 3.01
C LEU A 27 -24.83 -1.64 3.97
N ARG A 28 -25.75 -0.81 3.47
CA ARG A 28 -26.58 0.11 4.28
C ARG A 28 -27.36 -0.57 5.41
N PRO A 29 -27.93 -1.79 5.25
CA PRO A 29 -28.67 -2.44 6.33
C PRO A 29 -27.83 -2.71 7.58
N ALA A 30 -26.53 -2.98 7.44
CA ALA A 30 -25.62 -3.27 8.55
C ALA A 30 -24.69 -2.10 8.91
N PHE A 31 -24.34 -1.27 7.91
CA PHE A 31 -23.39 -0.17 8.01
C PHE A 31 -23.98 1.11 7.38
N PRO A 32 -24.99 1.73 8.02
CA PRO A 32 -25.71 2.88 7.44
C PRO A 32 -24.94 4.20 7.50
N VAL A 33 -23.86 4.29 8.27
CA VAL A 33 -23.11 5.54 8.48
C VAL A 33 -21.92 5.56 7.53
N ALA A 34 -21.99 6.43 6.52
CA ALA A 34 -20.88 6.61 5.58
C ALA A 34 -19.72 7.37 6.22
N GLY A 35 -18.48 7.04 5.85
CA GLY A 35 -17.36 7.96 6.07
C GLY A 35 -17.51 9.15 5.13
N GLU A 36 -17.99 10.27 5.67
CA GLU A 36 -18.19 11.50 4.91
C GLU A 36 -16.85 12.04 4.35
N LYS A 37 -16.91 12.84 3.28
CA LYS A 37 -15.73 13.37 2.59
C LYS A 37 -14.81 14.12 3.57
N ARG A 38 -13.57 13.63 3.73
CA ARG A 38 -12.50 14.20 4.57
C ARG A 38 -12.83 14.34 6.05
N ALA A 39 -13.82 13.60 6.55
CA ALA A 39 -14.15 13.59 7.97
C ALA A 39 -13.21 12.65 8.72
N THR A 40 -12.56 13.15 9.78
CA THR A 40 -11.83 12.32 10.72
C THR A 40 -12.79 11.35 11.40
N LEU A 41 -12.41 10.08 11.50
CA LEU A 41 -13.16 9.04 12.23
C LEU A 41 -13.28 9.41 13.71
N THR A 42 -14.32 8.94 14.39
CA THR A 42 -14.35 8.98 15.87
C THR A 42 -13.35 7.97 16.45
N GLU A 43 -12.96 8.12 17.72
CA GLU A 43 -12.06 7.17 18.39
C GLU A 43 -12.57 5.73 18.31
N THR A 44 -13.88 5.50 18.52
CA THR A 44 -14.51 4.19 18.37
C THR A 44 -14.33 3.63 16.95
N GLN A 45 -14.56 4.46 15.93
CA GLN A 45 -14.41 4.06 14.54
C GLN A 45 -12.95 3.80 14.14
N VAL A 46 -11.98 4.52 14.72
CA VAL A 46 -10.55 4.24 14.54
C VAL A 46 -10.22 2.83 15.05
N TYR A 47 -10.61 2.48 16.27
CA TYR A 47 -10.35 1.15 16.80
C TYR A 47 -11.07 0.06 16.02
N ALA A 48 -12.30 0.29 15.57
CA ALA A 48 -13.02 -0.64 14.72
C ALA A 48 -12.34 -0.81 13.34
N ALA A 49 -11.80 0.25 12.76
CA ALA A 49 -11.03 0.19 11.52
C ALA A 49 -9.71 -0.57 11.69
N LEU A 50 -8.97 -0.32 12.78
CA LEU A 50 -7.75 -1.05 13.12
C LEU A 50 -8.02 -2.55 13.34
N GLU A 51 -9.12 -2.89 14.01
CA GLU A 51 -9.51 -4.27 14.23
C GLU A 51 -9.90 -4.98 12.92
N TRP A 52 -10.64 -4.29 12.05
CA TRP A 52 -10.97 -4.83 10.72
C TRP A 52 -9.72 -5.06 9.88
N LEU A 53 -8.83 -4.06 9.79
CA LEU A 53 -7.58 -4.15 9.03
C LEU A 53 -6.68 -5.25 9.59
N ALA A 54 -6.53 -5.34 10.91
CA ALA A 54 -5.76 -6.40 11.55
C ALA A 54 -6.33 -7.80 11.26
N GLY A 55 -7.66 -7.94 11.19
CA GLY A 55 -8.32 -9.19 10.79
C GLY A 55 -8.08 -9.54 9.33
N PHE A 56 -8.24 -8.58 8.41
CA PHE A 56 -7.99 -8.76 6.99
C PHE A 56 -6.52 -9.10 6.71
N HIS A 57 -5.60 -8.30 7.26
CA HIS A 57 -4.16 -8.52 7.14
C HIS A 57 -3.73 -9.84 7.80
N GLY A 58 -4.23 -10.13 9.00
CA GLY A 58 -3.86 -11.35 9.73
C GLY A 58 -4.33 -12.61 9.01
N PHE A 59 -5.55 -12.58 8.46
CA PHE A 59 -6.05 -13.67 7.62
C PHE A 59 -5.09 -13.93 6.46
N TRP A 60 -4.79 -12.92 5.63
CA TRP A 60 -3.95 -13.14 4.45
C TRP A 60 -2.49 -13.44 4.78
N TRP A 61 -1.92 -12.83 5.82
CA TRP A 61 -0.58 -13.18 6.31
C TRP A 61 -0.43 -14.68 6.64
N GLY A 62 -1.50 -15.30 7.14
CA GLY A 62 -1.56 -16.75 7.38
C GLY A 62 -1.72 -17.62 6.13
N HIS A 63 -1.93 -17.04 4.94
CA HIS A 63 -2.26 -17.75 3.70
C HIS A 63 -1.34 -17.44 2.51
N VAL A 64 -0.75 -16.24 2.41
CA VAL A 64 0.05 -15.85 1.23
C VAL A 64 1.33 -16.67 1.06
N HIS A 65 1.86 -17.27 2.12
CA HIS A 65 3.04 -18.15 2.09
C HIS A 65 2.71 -19.65 2.01
N LYS A 66 1.42 -20.02 2.02
CA LYS A 66 1.03 -21.44 1.97
C LYS A 66 0.99 -21.88 0.50
N SER A 67 2.06 -22.53 0.07
CA SER A 67 2.17 -23.14 -1.26
C SER A 67 1.19 -24.30 -1.49
N GLU A 68 0.66 -24.89 -0.41
CA GLU A 68 -0.09 -26.15 -0.43
C GLU A 68 -1.33 -26.18 -1.33
N ASN A 69 -1.86 -25.02 -1.75
CA ASN A 69 -3.03 -24.95 -2.65
C ASN A 69 -2.78 -24.18 -3.96
N GLY A 70 -1.55 -23.73 -4.23
CA GLY A 70 -1.26 -22.88 -5.41
C GLY A 70 -2.05 -21.57 -5.44
N LEU A 71 -2.62 -21.14 -4.31
CA LEU A 71 -3.54 -20.01 -4.20
C LEU A 71 -2.85 -18.67 -4.48
N PHE A 72 -1.55 -18.59 -4.15
CA PHE A 72 -0.71 -17.40 -4.27
C PHE A 72 0.55 -17.69 -5.07
N ASP A 73 0.36 -18.06 -6.34
CA ASP A 73 1.45 -18.10 -7.30
C ASP A 73 1.86 -16.66 -7.67
N ARG A 74 2.97 -16.17 -7.11
CA ARG A 74 3.50 -14.80 -7.33
C ARG A 74 3.75 -14.47 -8.81
N SER A 75 3.98 -15.49 -9.65
CA SER A 75 4.13 -15.31 -11.09
C SER A 75 2.83 -14.89 -11.78
N LYS A 76 1.68 -15.15 -11.15
CA LYS A 76 0.33 -14.84 -11.66
C LYS A 76 -0.26 -13.54 -11.09
N LEU A 77 0.49 -12.85 -10.22
CA LEU A 77 0.07 -11.56 -9.66
C LEU A 77 0.31 -10.41 -10.64
N VAL A 78 -0.62 -9.46 -10.67
CA VAL A 78 -0.61 -8.35 -11.64
C VAL A 78 0.54 -7.39 -11.33
N ARG A 79 1.40 -7.13 -12.33
CA ARG A 79 2.51 -6.17 -12.21
C ARG A 79 2.00 -4.73 -12.21
N PRO A 80 2.79 -3.75 -11.75
CA PRO A 80 2.44 -2.34 -11.92
C PRO A 80 2.06 -2.04 -13.37
N PRO A 81 1.07 -1.16 -13.65
CA PRO A 81 0.46 -1.05 -14.99
C PRO A 81 1.45 -0.87 -16.15
N LEU A 82 2.47 -0.03 -15.99
CA LEU A 82 3.49 0.20 -17.03
C LEU A 82 4.35 -1.03 -17.26
N GLN A 83 4.83 -1.68 -16.19
CA GLN A 83 5.58 -2.93 -16.29
C GLN A 83 4.73 -4.05 -16.90
N HIS A 84 3.45 -4.15 -16.50
CA HIS A 84 2.55 -5.15 -17.06
C HIS A 84 2.38 -4.98 -18.57
N PHE A 85 2.17 -3.73 -19.01
CA PHE A 85 2.05 -3.39 -20.42
C PHE A 85 3.35 -3.68 -21.20
N GLU A 86 4.52 -3.37 -20.63
CA GLU A 86 5.82 -3.69 -21.24
C GLU A 86 6.03 -5.20 -21.39
N GLU A 87 5.63 -6.00 -20.39
CA GLU A 87 5.79 -7.45 -20.39
C GLU A 87 4.81 -8.17 -21.34
N HIS A 88 3.58 -7.65 -21.51
CA HIS A 88 2.49 -8.37 -22.19
C HIS A 88 2.00 -7.71 -23.49
N GLY A 89 2.37 -6.46 -23.75
CA GLY A 89 1.94 -5.70 -24.93
C GLY A 89 0.48 -5.23 -24.92
N GLU A 90 -0.31 -5.62 -23.91
CA GLU A 90 -1.71 -5.22 -23.72
C GLU A 90 -1.98 -4.87 -22.26
N ALA A 91 -2.89 -3.91 -22.03
CA ALA A 91 -3.37 -3.57 -20.69
C ALA A 91 -4.52 -4.48 -20.21
N ILE A 92 -5.10 -5.27 -21.12
CA ILE A 92 -6.24 -6.14 -20.85
C ILE A 92 -5.72 -7.55 -20.65
N ILE A 93 -6.03 -8.14 -19.49
CA ILE A 93 -5.66 -9.52 -19.20
C ILE A 93 -6.75 -10.45 -19.75
N ASN A 94 -6.56 -10.98 -20.97
CA ASN A 94 -7.47 -11.95 -21.58
C ASN A 94 -7.48 -13.26 -20.76
N VAL A 95 -8.62 -13.59 -20.15
CA VAL A 95 -8.76 -14.77 -19.29
C VAL A 95 -9.18 -15.97 -20.14
N GLY A 96 -8.33 -16.98 -20.27
CA GLY A 96 -8.76 -18.31 -20.72
C GLY A 96 -9.46 -19.08 -19.58
N GLU A 97 -10.44 -19.93 -19.90
CA GLU A 97 -11.27 -20.69 -18.93
C GLU A 97 -10.50 -21.58 -17.93
N SER A 98 -9.19 -21.81 -18.13
CA SER A 98 -8.37 -22.69 -17.29
C SER A 98 -7.62 -22.02 -16.13
N GLU A 99 -7.65 -20.68 -16.00
CA GLU A 99 -6.81 -19.94 -15.04
C GLU A 99 -7.59 -19.40 -13.83
N ARG A 100 -7.96 -20.28 -12.89
CA ARG A 100 -8.59 -19.92 -11.60
C ARG A 100 -7.61 -19.33 -10.55
N ALA A 101 -6.60 -18.56 -10.96
CA ALA A 101 -5.69 -17.92 -10.00
C ALA A 101 -6.24 -16.57 -9.52
N ALA A 102 -6.05 -16.25 -8.23
CA ALA A 102 -6.37 -14.93 -7.70
C ALA A 102 -5.44 -13.87 -8.34
N ARG A 103 -6.01 -12.89 -9.03
CA ARG A 103 -5.26 -11.81 -9.71
C ARG A 103 -5.36 -10.51 -8.94
N VAL A 104 -4.73 -10.47 -7.78
CA VAL A 104 -4.45 -9.23 -7.05
C VAL A 104 -3.13 -8.64 -7.55
N TRP A 105 -2.84 -7.39 -7.18
CA TRP A 105 -1.57 -6.74 -7.54
C TRP A 105 -0.39 -7.43 -6.82
N LEU A 106 0.75 -7.53 -7.50
CA LEU A 106 2.01 -7.97 -6.88
C LEU A 106 2.38 -7.02 -5.75
N ASN A 107 2.32 -5.71 -6.00
CA ASN A 107 2.49 -4.68 -4.98
C ASN A 107 1.16 -3.91 -4.86
N GLY A 108 0.54 -4.02 -3.68
CA GLY A 108 -0.74 -3.39 -3.39
C GLY A 108 -0.65 -1.87 -3.27
N GLY A 109 -1.78 -1.20 -3.49
CA GLY A 109 -1.85 0.25 -3.51
C GLY A 109 -1.44 0.85 -4.86
N TYR A 110 -1.40 2.18 -4.89
CA TYR A 110 -1.02 2.97 -6.08
C TYR A 110 0.06 4.00 -5.75
N THR A 111 0.59 3.95 -4.54
CA THR A 111 1.41 5.02 -3.97
C THR A 111 2.88 4.67 -4.00
N TYR A 112 3.25 3.39 -4.11
CA TYR A 112 4.64 2.96 -4.17
C TYR A 112 5.36 3.52 -5.40
N LEU A 113 6.68 3.65 -5.31
CA LEU A 113 7.48 4.42 -6.27
C LEU A 113 7.31 3.99 -7.73
N ALA A 114 7.20 2.68 -8.01
CA ALA A 114 7.10 2.19 -9.38
C ALA A 114 5.85 2.67 -10.14
N THR A 115 4.77 3.07 -9.44
CA THR A 115 3.57 3.69 -10.06
C THR A 115 3.62 5.23 -10.07
N ARG A 116 4.69 5.84 -9.54
CA ARG A 116 4.81 7.28 -9.30
C ARG A 116 6.18 7.84 -9.69
N GLN A 117 6.80 7.27 -10.73
CA GLN A 117 8.14 7.70 -11.16
C GLN A 117 8.15 9.13 -11.70
N THR A 118 7.12 9.53 -12.45
CA THR A 118 7.01 10.90 -12.98
C THR A 118 6.91 11.92 -11.84
N GLU A 119 6.03 11.67 -10.87
CA GLU A 119 5.83 12.55 -9.72
C GLU A 119 7.08 12.61 -8.84
N TYR A 120 7.75 11.48 -8.64
CA TYR A 120 9.04 11.45 -7.96
C TYR A 120 10.12 12.24 -8.72
N GLY A 121 10.17 12.13 -10.06
CA GLY A 121 11.07 12.93 -10.89
C GLY A 121 10.84 14.42 -10.71
N ASN A 122 9.57 14.85 -10.73
CA ASN A 122 9.21 16.25 -10.47
C ASN A 122 9.66 16.71 -9.07
N LEU A 123 9.44 15.89 -8.03
CA LEU A 123 9.91 16.20 -6.67
C LEU A 123 11.44 16.41 -6.65
N CYS A 124 12.20 15.63 -7.41
CA CYS A 124 13.66 15.75 -7.43
C CYS A 124 14.17 16.97 -8.20
N GLU A 125 13.36 17.59 -9.05
CA GLU A 125 13.66 18.87 -9.71
C GLU A 125 13.29 20.08 -8.84
N GLU A 126 12.44 19.90 -7.84
CA GLU A 126 12.06 20.95 -6.90
C GLU A 126 13.16 21.23 -5.86
N VAL A 127 13.16 22.46 -5.34
CA VAL A 127 13.99 22.84 -4.18
C VAL A 127 13.10 22.88 -2.95
N SER A 128 13.06 21.77 -2.21
CA SER A 128 12.31 21.64 -0.96
C SER A 128 13.09 20.82 0.05
N GLU A 129 12.68 20.85 1.33
CA GLU A 129 13.29 19.99 2.35
C GLU A 129 13.16 18.50 1.99
N TRP A 130 12.09 18.14 1.29
CA TRP A 130 11.78 16.76 0.94
C TRP A 130 12.53 16.28 -0.29
N SER A 131 12.80 17.15 -1.26
CA SER A 131 13.69 16.79 -2.37
C SER A 131 15.12 16.57 -1.88
N GLU A 132 15.63 17.44 -1.00
CA GLU A 132 16.95 17.27 -0.38
C GLU A 132 17.04 15.96 0.44
N ALA A 133 16.01 15.68 1.24
CA ALA A 133 16.02 14.52 2.13
C ALA A 133 15.77 13.17 1.43
N LEU A 134 14.99 13.15 0.34
CA LEU A 134 14.49 11.90 -0.26
C LEU A 134 15.06 11.58 -1.63
N CYS A 135 15.51 12.58 -2.40
CA CYS A 135 15.97 12.38 -3.78
C CYS A 135 17.47 12.18 -3.93
N HIS A 136 18.28 12.57 -2.93
CA HIS A 136 19.72 12.44 -3.03
C HIS A 136 20.21 11.04 -2.64
N PRO A 137 21.24 10.50 -3.32
CA PRO A 137 21.85 9.23 -2.96
C PRO A 137 22.32 9.23 -1.51
N ILE A 138 22.12 8.10 -0.83
CA ILE A 138 22.67 7.89 0.51
C ILE A 138 24.19 7.78 0.37
N GLU A 139 24.96 8.44 1.25
CA GLU A 139 26.41 8.32 1.25
C GLU A 139 26.87 6.84 1.24
N GLY A 140 27.65 6.48 0.21
CA GLY A 140 28.13 5.12 -0.02
C GLY A 140 27.22 4.21 -0.85
N LEU A 141 26.07 4.69 -1.34
CA LEU A 141 25.10 3.92 -2.13
C LEU A 141 24.65 4.71 -3.37
N ASP A 142 24.25 3.99 -4.42
CA ASP A 142 23.81 4.59 -5.70
C ASP A 142 22.36 5.08 -5.67
N HIS A 143 21.56 4.63 -4.70
CA HIS A 143 20.14 4.92 -4.61
C HIS A 143 19.82 5.97 -3.53
N SER A 144 18.74 6.73 -3.75
CA SER A 144 18.22 7.70 -2.78
C SER A 144 17.50 7.03 -1.63
N VAL A 145 17.18 7.79 -0.57
CA VAL A 145 16.33 7.29 0.54
C VAL A 145 14.98 6.80 0.01
N ALA A 146 14.33 7.56 -0.89
CA ALA A 146 13.05 7.17 -1.48
C ALA A 146 13.14 5.84 -2.24
N GLN A 147 14.21 5.64 -3.01
CA GLN A 147 14.41 4.41 -3.79
C GLN A 147 14.67 3.21 -2.87
N HIS A 148 15.51 3.36 -1.85
CA HIS A 148 15.73 2.31 -0.86
C HIS A 148 14.45 1.98 -0.10
N VAL A 149 13.73 2.97 0.42
CA VAL A 149 12.46 2.74 1.11
C VAL A 149 11.47 1.97 0.22
N ALA A 150 11.33 2.36 -1.05
CA ALA A 150 10.45 1.67 -1.98
C ALA A 150 10.88 0.22 -2.24
N GLN A 151 12.18 -0.05 -2.35
CA GLN A 151 12.71 -1.39 -2.55
C GLN A 151 12.56 -2.26 -1.29
N ALA A 152 12.77 -1.70 -0.10
CA ALA A 152 12.59 -2.41 1.17
C ALA A 152 11.13 -2.83 1.39
N LEU A 153 10.16 -2.04 0.92
CA LEU A 153 8.73 -2.32 1.04
C LEU A 153 8.16 -3.14 -0.13
N ALA A 154 8.91 -3.35 -1.21
CA ALA A 154 8.40 -4.00 -2.41
C ALA A 154 8.34 -5.52 -2.24
N PRO A 155 7.17 -6.15 -2.49
CA PRO A 155 7.07 -7.60 -2.58
C PRO A 155 7.97 -8.18 -3.66
N SER A 156 8.63 -9.30 -3.36
CA SER A 156 9.46 -9.99 -4.35
C SER A 156 8.57 -10.63 -5.44
N PRO A 157 8.93 -10.48 -6.74
CA PRO A 157 8.25 -11.19 -7.82
C PRO A 157 8.65 -12.68 -7.90
N LYS A 158 9.73 -13.09 -7.22
CA LYS A 158 10.24 -14.47 -7.22
C LYS A 158 9.50 -15.32 -6.19
N SER A 159 9.35 -16.61 -6.48
CA SER A 159 8.78 -17.59 -5.55
C SER A 159 9.57 -17.68 -4.24
N ASP A 160 8.89 -18.01 -3.14
CA ASP A 160 9.40 -18.00 -1.77
C ASP A 160 10.71 -18.82 -1.55
N GLY A 161 11.11 -19.69 -2.49
CA GLY A 161 12.37 -20.45 -2.44
C GLY A 161 13.62 -19.75 -3.01
N ASP A 162 13.44 -18.68 -3.80
CA ASP A 162 14.53 -17.92 -4.45
C ASP A 162 14.66 -16.47 -3.93
N ALA A 163 13.80 -16.09 -2.97
CA ALA A 163 13.83 -14.79 -2.30
C ALA A 163 14.94 -14.75 -1.23
N VAL A 164 16.19 -14.91 -1.67
CA VAL A 164 17.35 -14.55 -0.84
C VAL A 164 17.46 -13.03 -0.87
N GLY A 165 17.04 -12.37 0.21
CA GLY A 165 17.21 -10.93 0.44
C GLY A 165 15.93 -10.12 0.25
N LEU A 166 15.76 -9.10 1.10
CA LEU A 166 14.63 -8.17 1.28
C LEU A 166 13.69 -8.56 2.44
N GLY A 167 14.04 -8.05 3.63
CA GLY A 167 13.58 -8.48 4.96
C GLY A 167 12.08 -8.38 5.29
N ILE A 168 11.21 -8.06 4.33
CA ILE A 168 9.77 -7.98 4.57
C ILE A 168 9.01 -9.27 4.23
N SER A 169 9.62 -10.21 3.50
CA SER A 169 8.86 -11.30 2.88
C SER A 169 8.09 -12.14 3.91
N GLU A 170 8.67 -12.43 5.06
CA GLU A 170 7.99 -13.18 6.13
C GLU A 170 6.70 -12.51 6.65
N TYR A 171 6.59 -11.18 6.48
CA TYR A 171 5.53 -10.33 7.04
C TYR A 171 4.50 -9.89 5.99
N GLU A 172 4.65 -10.33 4.74
CA GLU A 172 3.75 -9.97 3.65
C GLU A 172 2.32 -10.46 3.92
N THR A 173 1.36 -9.64 3.54
CA THR A 173 -0.08 -9.90 3.57
C THR A 173 -0.71 -9.29 2.33
N LEU A 174 -2.00 -9.53 2.09
CA LEU A 174 -2.77 -8.57 1.30
C LEU A 174 -3.07 -7.33 2.10
N ILE A 175 -2.93 -6.17 1.44
CA ILE A 175 -3.36 -4.86 1.91
C ILE A 175 -4.55 -4.38 1.07
N HIS A 176 -5.37 -3.49 1.63
CA HIS A 176 -6.44 -2.82 0.90
C HIS A 176 -5.88 -1.83 -0.14
N GLY A 177 -4.80 -1.11 0.20
CA GLY A 177 -4.07 -0.24 -0.72
C GLY A 177 -4.65 1.17 -0.90
N ASP A 178 -5.83 1.47 -0.36
CA ASP A 178 -6.48 2.80 -0.40
C ASP A 178 -7.33 3.04 0.85
N VAL A 179 -6.73 2.85 2.02
CA VAL A 179 -7.42 3.04 3.30
C VAL A 179 -7.64 4.53 3.59
N LYS A 180 -8.93 4.90 3.70
CA LYS A 180 -9.42 6.21 4.10
C LYS A 180 -10.87 6.11 4.56
N SER A 181 -11.34 7.12 5.28
CA SER A 181 -12.72 7.27 5.75
C SER A 181 -13.73 7.07 4.62
N GLU A 182 -13.45 7.62 3.43
CA GLU A 182 -14.32 7.55 2.27
C GLU A 182 -14.50 6.12 1.72
N ASN A 183 -13.61 5.19 2.09
CA ASN A 183 -13.65 3.80 1.67
C ASN A 183 -14.13 2.86 2.78
N LEU A 184 -14.79 3.39 3.82
CA LEU A 184 -15.43 2.58 4.85
C LEU A 184 -16.79 3.12 5.27
N PHE A 185 -17.70 2.21 5.59
CA PHE A 185 -18.94 2.49 6.31
C PHE A 185 -18.87 1.94 7.71
N THR A 186 -19.62 2.53 8.63
CA THR A 186 -19.73 2.09 10.01
C THR A 186 -21.17 1.76 10.37
N ASN A 187 -21.34 0.89 11.36
CA ASN A 187 -22.65 0.73 11.98
C ASN A 187 -23.02 1.99 12.80
N SER A 188 -24.27 2.11 13.25
CA SER A 188 -24.72 3.31 13.99
C SER A 188 -23.96 3.56 15.30
N LYS A 189 -23.27 2.55 15.86
CA LYS A 189 -22.44 2.68 17.07
C LYS A 189 -21.00 3.08 16.76
N GLY A 190 -20.55 2.94 15.52
CA GLY A 190 -19.16 3.13 15.11
C GLY A 190 -18.21 1.99 15.53
N ASP A 191 -18.69 0.96 16.23
CA ASP A 191 -17.89 -0.16 16.76
C ASP A 191 -17.67 -1.31 15.76
N LYS A 192 -18.24 -1.18 14.55
CA LYS A 192 -18.00 -2.08 13.42
C LYS A 192 -17.87 -1.29 12.14
N VAL A 193 -16.96 -1.72 11.27
CA VAL A 193 -16.74 -1.14 9.95
C VAL A 193 -16.89 -2.17 8.84
N ALA A 194 -17.19 -1.68 7.65
CA ALA A 194 -17.07 -2.41 6.40
C ALA A 194 -16.26 -1.56 5.43
N PHE A 195 -15.06 -2.03 5.07
CA PHE A 195 -14.27 -1.45 3.99
C PHE A 195 -14.83 -1.86 2.63
N PHE A 196 -14.66 -1.00 1.63
CA PHE A 196 -15.03 -1.22 0.24
C PHE A 196 -14.03 -0.53 -0.69
N ASP A 197 -14.17 -0.75 -2.00
CA ASP A 197 -13.23 -0.26 -3.02
C ASP A 197 -11.84 -0.92 -2.96
N PHE A 198 -11.83 -2.25 -3.11
CA PHE A 198 -10.65 -3.11 -3.11
C PHE A 198 -9.88 -3.12 -4.45
N GLN A 199 -10.00 -2.07 -5.27
CA GLN A 199 -9.39 -2.01 -6.61
C GLN A 199 -7.85 -2.05 -6.59
N TYR A 200 -7.23 -1.71 -5.44
CA TYR A 200 -5.78 -1.68 -5.26
C TYR A 200 -5.24 -2.81 -4.36
N VAL A 201 -6.01 -3.89 -4.13
CA VAL A 201 -5.55 -5.01 -3.30
C VAL A 201 -4.34 -5.70 -3.93
N GLY A 202 -3.32 -5.92 -3.12
CA GLY A 202 -2.12 -6.65 -3.52
C GLY A 202 -1.26 -7.01 -2.34
N LEU A 203 -0.11 -7.66 -2.57
CA LEU A 203 0.83 -7.94 -1.48
C LEU A 203 1.43 -6.64 -0.95
N GLY A 204 1.77 -6.67 0.33
CA GLY A 204 2.49 -5.59 1.00
C GLY A 204 2.52 -5.82 2.50
N LEU A 205 2.95 -4.81 3.24
CA LEU A 205 2.91 -4.80 4.69
C LEU A 205 1.67 -4.06 5.18
N GLY A 206 0.97 -4.63 6.16
CA GLY A 206 -0.24 -3.98 6.71
C GLY A 206 -0.01 -2.58 7.28
N VAL A 207 1.23 -2.25 7.67
CA VAL A 207 1.64 -0.89 8.08
C VAL A 207 1.52 0.16 6.96
N CYS A 208 1.57 -0.24 5.68
CA CYS A 208 1.36 0.67 4.55
C CYS A 208 -0.08 1.21 4.52
N ASP A 209 -1.06 0.37 4.85
CA ASP A 209 -2.45 0.79 5.03
C ASP A 209 -2.62 1.64 6.30
N LEU A 210 -1.91 1.31 7.38
CA LEU A 210 -1.91 2.12 8.60
C LEU A 210 -1.37 3.53 8.36
N ALA A 211 -0.33 3.69 7.53
CA ALA A 211 0.27 5.00 7.26
C ALA A 211 -0.79 5.92 6.63
N LYS A 212 -1.54 5.40 5.65
CA LYS A 212 -2.67 6.12 5.05
C LYS A 212 -3.79 6.38 6.04
N LEU A 213 -4.21 5.38 6.84
CA LEU A 213 -5.26 5.55 7.83
C LEU A 213 -4.92 6.66 8.84
N PHE A 214 -3.70 6.63 9.38
CA PHE A 214 -3.24 7.57 10.40
C PHE A 214 -3.17 8.98 9.84
N THR A 215 -2.74 9.16 8.61
CA THR A 215 -2.71 10.49 8.00
C THR A 215 -4.10 10.97 7.56
N CYS A 216 -4.91 10.13 6.94
CA CYS A 216 -6.15 10.55 6.28
C CYS A 216 -7.38 10.56 7.19
N SER A 217 -7.39 9.77 8.27
CA SER A 217 -8.66 9.41 8.92
C SER A 217 -8.60 9.36 10.45
N VAL A 218 -7.44 9.13 11.05
CA VAL A 218 -7.29 9.19 12.52
C VAL A 218 -7.33 10.66 12.98
N PRO A 219 -8.16 11.03 13.98
CA PRO A 219 -8.15 12.37 14.55
C PRO A 219 -6.77 12.76 15.06
N ARG A 220 -6.37 14.01 14.82
CA ARG A 220 -5.10 14.55 15.34
C ARG A 220 -4.97 14.33 16.84
N SER A 221 -6.03 14.44 17.64
CA SER A 221 -5.98 14.22 19.10
C SER A 221 -5.52 12.81 19.51
N MET A 222 -5.63 11.81 18.63
CA MET A 222 -5.20 10.43 18.87
C MET A 222 -3.74 10.15 18.46
N LEU A 223 -3.04 11.16 17.93
CA LEU A 223 -1.63 11.07 17.50
C LEU A 223 -0.70 11.96 18.36
N GLY A 224 -1.14 12.30 19.58
CA GLY A 224 -0.37 13.15 20.51
C GLY A 224 -0.48 14.65 20.19
N LYS A 225 0.49 15.47 20.62
CA LYS A 225 0.49 16.93 20.35
C LYS A 225 1.64 17.31 19.41
N ASN A 226 1.39 18.18 18.43
CA ASN A 226 2.45 18.77 17.60
C ASN A 226 3.03 19.96 18.35
N GLN A 227 4.20 19.78 18.95
CA GLN A 227 4.93 20.90 19.57
C GLN A 227 6.37 21.03 19.04
N LEU A 228 6.81 20.09 18.20
CA LEU A 228 8.20 19.97 17.76
C LEU A 228 8.26 19.78 16.24
N ALA A 229 9.28 20.36 15.61
CA ALA A 229 9.58 20.15 14.19
C ALA A 229 9.97 18.69 13.90
N ARG A 230 10.57 18.01 14.88
CA ARG A 230 10.87 16.57 14.90
C ARG A 230 10.02 15.91 15.98
N LEU A 231 9.15 15.01 15.56
CA LEU A 231 8.25 14.25 16.42
C LEU A 231 8.72 12.78 16.50
N PRO A 232 9.35 12.33 17.61
CA PRO A 232 9.56 10.90 17.83
C PRO A 232 8.19 10.19 18.02
N MET A 233 8.17 8.85 17.95
CA MET A 233 6.94 8.09 18.20
C MET A 233 6.44 8.37 19.63
N GLY A 234 5.21 8.87 19.74
CA GLY A 234 4.57 9.17 21.01
C GLY A 234 3.75 8.00 21.55
N THR A 235 3.31 8.11 22.82
CA THR A 235 2.52 7.07 23.49
C THR A 235 1.19 6.76 22.81
N GLU A 236 0.59 7.74 22.16
CA GLU A 236 -0.72 7.65 21.53
C GLU A 236 -0.63 6.91 20.18
N GLU A 237 0.39 7.22 19.38
CA GLU A 237 0.74 6.46 18.16
C GLU A 237 1.09 5.01 18.52
N GLU A 238 1.99 4.82 19.51
CA GLU A 238 2.38 3.50 19.99
C GLU A 238 1.17 2.67 20.46
N ARG A 239 0.22 3.28 21.20
CA ARG A 239 -0.99 2.61 21.67
C ARG A 239 -1.83 2.06 20.51
N LEU A 240 -2.00 2.82 19.44
CA LEU A 240 -2.76 2.38 18.25
C LEU A 240 -2.03 1.25 17.50
N LEU A 241 -0.71 1.38 17.38
CA LEU A 241 0.13 0.36 16.75
C LEU A 241 0.13 -0.95 17.53
N ARG A 242 0.26 -0.90 18.87
CA ARG A 242 0.17 -2.08 19.74
C ARG A 242 -1.21 -2.74 19.67
N PHE A 243 -2.28 -1.96 19.62
CA PHE A 243 -3.64 -2.47 19.45
C PHE A 243 -3.79 -3.25 18.14
N TYR A 244 -3.27 -2.71 17.04
CA TYR A 244 -3.25 -3.38 15.75
C TYR A 244 -2.39 -4.65 15.77
N LEU A 245 -1.17 -4.54 16.33
CA LEU A 245 -0.19 -5.63 16.39
C LEU A 245 -0.73 -6.86 17.13
N GLU A 246 -1.35 -6.65 18.29
CA GLU A 246 -1.99 -7.72 19.07
C GLU A 246 -3.04 -8.48 18.23
N ARG A 247 -3.82 -7.76 17.42
CA ARG A 247 -4.93 -8.31 16.64
C ARG A 247 -4.46 -9.01 15.37
N ILE A 248 -3.47 -8.46 14.67
CA ILE A 248 -2.94 -9.11 13.47
C ILE A 248 -2.28 -10.43 13.85
N GLN A 249 -1.53 -10.47 14.97
CA GLN A 249 -0.94 -11.70 15.48
C GLN A 249 -2.00 -12.73 15.90
N ARG A 250 -3.09 -12.28 16.56
CA ARG A 250 -4.22 -13.17 16.89
C ARG A 250 -4.88 -13.74 15.64
N ALA A 251 -5.10 -12.92 14.61
CA ALA A 251 -5.77 -13.33 13.38
C ALA A 251 -4.89 -14.23 12.49
N SER A 252 -3.58 -14.00 12.46
CA SER A 252 -2.64 -14.81 11.65
C SER A 252 -2.14 -16.07 12.36
N GLY A 253 -2.12 -16.07 13.69
CA GLY A 253 -1.42 -17.09 14.48
C GLY A 253 0.11 -16.99 14.40
N LYS A 254 0.65 -15.88 13.86
CA LYS A 254 2.09 -15.62 13.71
C LYS A 254 2.58 -14.58 14.71
N VAL A 255 3.88 -14.56 14.94
CA VAL A 255 4.55 -13.56 15.79
C VAL A 255 5.12 -12.47 14.90
N TYR A 256 4.92 -11.21 15.29
CA TYR A 256 5.52 -10.06 14.66
C TYR A 256 6.26 -9.30 15.75
N ASP A 257 7.59 -9.37 15.74
CA ASP A 257 8.39 -8.70 16.75
C ASP A 257 8.16 -7.18 16.72
N TRP A 258 8.11 -6.55 17.90
CA TRP A 258 7.80 -5.13 18.03
C TRP A 258 8.85 -4.25 17.35
N GLU A 259 10.13 -4.58 17.49
CA GLU A 259 11.23 -3.78 16.92
C GLU A 259 11.21 -3.85 15.39
N VAL A 260 10.99 -5.06 14.85
CA VAL A 260 10.81 -5.26 13.40
C VAL A 260 9.57 -4.53 12.90
N PHE A 261 8.44 -4.65 13.62
CA PHE A 261 7.19 -3.96 13.28
C PHE A 261 7.38 -2.43 13.23
N VAL A 262 8.12 -1.86 14.19
CA VAL A 262 8.42 -0.43 14.21
C VAL A 262 9.26 -0.02 13.01
N ARG A 263 10.29 -0.79 12.62
CA ARG A 263 11.09 -0.48 11.42
C ARG A 263 10.25 -0.52 10.14
N HIS A 264 9.34 -1.47 10.03
CA HIS A 264 8.39 -1.53 8.93
C HIS A 264 7.42 -0.33 8.94
N TRP A 265 6.89 0.04 10.11
CA TRP A 265 6.02 1.21 10.30
C TRP A 265 6.70 2.52 9.89
N GLU A 266 7.92 2.75 10.38
CA GLU A 266 8.71 3.94 10.07
C GLU A 266 8.99 4.04 8.57
N THR A 267 9.37 2.93 7.95
CA THR A 267 9.63 2.85 6.52
C THR A 267 8.36 3.13 5.69
N ALA A 268 7.20 2.62 6.13
CA ALA A 268 5.91 2.93 5.50
C ALA A 268 5.53 4.42 5.61
N LEU A 269 5.85 5.09 6.72
CA LEU A 269 5.65 6.54 6.87
C LEU A 269 6.54 7.34 5.92
N VAL A 270 7.81 6.93 5.75
CA VAL A 270 8.73 7.60 4.81
C VAL A 270 8.23 7.45 3.36
N ASP A 271 7.79 6.27 2.94
CA ASP A 271 7.23 6.10 1.58
C ASP A 271 5.94 6.91 1.38
N TRP A 272 5.08 6.91 2.39
CA TRP A 272 3.84 7.68 2.36
C TRP A 272 4.09 9.19 2.28
N LEU A 273 5.08 9.69 3.02
CA LEU A 273 5.50 11.09 2.91
C LEU A 273 6.06 11.37 1.53
N ARG A 274 6.94 10.52 0.99
CA ARG A 274 7.47 10.67 -0.37
C ARG A 274 6.32 10.80 -1.38
N PHE A 275 5.30 9.96 -1.27
CA PHE A 275 4.12 10.07 -2.12
C PHE A 275 3.43 11.44 -1.99
N GLN A 276 3.14 11.90 -0.77
CA GLN A 276 2.50 13.21 -0.57
C GLN A 276 3.39 14.37 -1.01
N ALA A 277 4.70 14.32 -0.80
CA ALA A 277 5.62 15.33 -1.29
C ALA A 277 5.60 15.45 -2.82
N SER A 278 5.43 14.32 -3.53
CA SER A 278 5.37 14.28 -5.00
C SER A 278 3.98 14.56 -5.61
N TRP A 279 2.90 14.45 -4.81
CA TRP A 279 1.51 14.51 -5.30
C TRP A 279 0.69 15.67 -4.72
N GLY A 280 1.05 16.11 -3.51
CA GLY A 280 0.33 17.06 -2.69
C GLY A 280 0.09 16.52 -1.28
N PHE A 281 0.08 17.41 -0.28
CA PHE A 281 -0.13 17.03 1.11
C PHE A 281 -1.59 17.15 1.54
N TRP A 282 -2.03 16.24 2.41
CA TRP A 282 -3.34 16.30 3.07
C TRP A 282 -3.39 15.50 4.39
N GLY A 283 -4.45 15.75 5.17
CA GLY A 283 -4.71 15.07 6.43
C GLY A 283 -3.78 15.57 7.53
N ASN A 284 -3.25 14.66 8.33
CA ASN A 284 -2.31 14.96 9.42
C ASN A 284 -0.89 15.26 8.90
N THR A 285 -0.76 16.21 7.97
CA THR A 285 0.51 16.59 7.30
C THR A 285 1.62 16.91 8.28
N GLU A 286 1.40 17.85 9.21
CA GLU A 286 2.43 18.24 10.19
C GLU A 286 2.92 17.07 11.06
N TRP A 287 2.01 16.13 11.40
CA TRP A 287 2.39 14.93 12.14
C TRP A 287 3.26 14.02 11.27
N LEU A 288 2.85 13.75 10.03
CA LEU A 288 3.59 12.91 9.09
C LEU A 288 5.00 13.48 8.84
N GLU A 289 5.08 14.77 8.54
CA GLU A 289 6.34 15.49 8.36
C GLU A 289 7.21 15.41 9.62
N GLY A 290 6.67 15.72 10.80
CA GLY A 290 7.40 15.65 12.06
C GLY A 290 7.93 14.25 12.38
N ARG A 291 7.13 13.20 12.10
CA ARG A 291 7.54 11.80 12.25
C ARG A 291 8.69 11.47 11.32
N VAL A 292 8.56 11.77 10.04
CA VAL A 292 9.59 11.47 9.04
C VAL A 292 10.88 12.26 9.30
N ARG A 293 10.83 13.54 9.70
CA ARG A 293 12.04 14.27 10.11
C ARG A 293 12.77 13.60 11.29
N SER A 294 12.05 12.88 12.16
CA SER A 294 12.67 12.14 13.27
C SER A 294 13.24 10.81 12.82
N ILE A 295 12.54 10.10 11.92
CA ILE A 295 12.99 8.82 11.36
C ILE A 295 14.27 9.01 10.54
N LEU A 296 14.30 10.03 9.68
CA LEU A 296 15.49 10.34 8.87
C LEU A 296 16.69 10.81 9.71
N ALA A 297 16.44 11.28 10.94
CA ALA A 297 17.47 11.66 11.89
C ALA A 297 17.94 10.49 12.78
N ASP A 298 17.29 9.31 12.71
CA ASP A 298 17.66 8.11 13.46
C ASP A 298 18.77 7.32 12.73
N PRO A 299 20.00 7.27 13.29
CA PRO A 299 21.09 6.51 12.69
C PRO A 299 20.83 5.01 12.65
N GLU A 300 20.06 4.47 13.61
CA GLU A 300 19.74 3.04 13.67
C GLU A 300 18.75 2.66 12.56
N TRP A 301 17.73 3.48 12.32
CA TRP A 301 16.82 3.30 11.19
C TRP A 301 17.58 3.37 9.85
N MET A 302 18.45 4.37 9.69
CA MET A 302 19.27 4.48 8.47
C MET A 302 20.17 3.26 8.27
N ASN A 303 20.79 2.74 9.34
CA ASN A 303 21.58 1.51 9.24
C ASN A 303 20.72 0.29 8.91
N TRP A 304 19.53 0.18 9.51
CA TRP A 304 18.57 -0.89 9.20
C TRP A 304 18.16 -0.84 7.72
N LEU A 305 17.82 0.34 7.19
CA LEU A 305 17.43 0.52 5.79
C LEU A 305 18.56 0.09 4.84
N ARG A 306 19.80 0.48 5.11
CA ARG A 306 20.97 0.06 4.31
C ARG A 306 21.12 -1.46 4.23
N ASN A 307 20.92 -2.15 5.35
CA ASN A 307 21.05 -3.61 5.44
C ASN A 307 19.80 -4.37 4.94
N SER A 308 18.67 -3.68 4.74
CA SER A 308 17.43 -4.31 4.30
C SER A 308 17.44 -4.75 2.83
N ILE A 309 18.38 -4.21 2.03
CA ILE A 309 18.46 -4.35 0.56
C ILE A 309 19.75 -5.02 0.08
N SER A 310 20.80 -5.04 0.91
CA SER A 310 22.06 -5.75 0.68
C SER A 310 21.88 -7.26 0.76
#